data_AF-A0A7J2R0M2-F1
#
_entry.id   AF-A0A7J2R0M2-F1
#
_cell.length_a   1.000
_cell.length_b   1.000
_cell.length_c   1.000
_cell.angle_alpha   90.00
_cell.angle_beta   90.00
_cell.angle_gamma   90.00
#
_symmetry.space_group_name_H-M   'P 1'
#
loop_
_entity.id
_entity.type
_entity.pdbx_description
1 polymer ?
#
loop_
_entity_poly.entity_id
_entity_poly.type
_entity_poly.pdbx_seq_one_letter_code
_entity_poly.pdbx_strand_id
1 'polypeptide(L)'
;MRVLDIEKLFKTEKTLLEVLDKCEVDFNKIDYWSEWRKQNLTDNPEEITKALNELSGCYGDLLTILAIAETELVNREARQYNTLKIEWVNEGKSFTTQINSSIKKQASVSVADYRRIYNIIKAYVGTADKHIITLQSILNRWTKGYNHPQGS
;
A
#
# COMPACT_ATOMS: atom_id res chain seq x y z
N MET A 1 -12.03 -3.08 -9.24
CA MET A 1 -11.93 -1.64 -9.59
C MET A 1 -11.21 -1.47 -10.93
N ARG A 2 -11.48 -0.46 -11.78
CA ARG A 2 -10.74 -0.29 -13.06
C ARG A 2 -9.46 0.52 -12.83
N VAL A 3 -8.32 -0.05 -13.21
CA VAL A 3 -6.96 0.54 -13.06
C VAL A 3 -6.87 1.97 -13.60
N LEU A 4 -7.41 2.19 -14.81
CA LEU A 4 -7.38 3.48 -15.50
C LEU A 4 -8.15 4.59 -14.78
N ASP A 5 -9.17 4.25 -13.99
CA ASP A 5 -9.96 5.25 -13.27
C ASP A 5 -9.22 5.72 -12.01
N ILE A 6 -8.45 4.85 -11.37
CA ILE A 6 -7.56 5.22 -10.26
C ILE A 6 -6.37 6.04 -10.75
N GLU A 7 -5.76 5.69 -11.87
CA GLU A 7 -4.65 6.45 -12.44
C GLU A 7 -5.03 7.92 -12.71
N LYS A 8 -6.28 8.18 -13.11
CA LYS A 8 -6.78 9.56 -13.30
C LYS A 8 -6.78 10.37 -12.00
N LEU A 9 -7.03 9.74 -10.85
CA LEU A 9 -7.08 10.44 -9.56
C LEU A 9 -5.71 10.94 -9.11
N PHE A 10 -4.62 10.31 -9.58
CA PHE A 10 -3.25 10.77 -9.34
C PHE A 10 -2.79 11.91 -10.28
N LYS A 11 -3.64 12.37 -11.21
CA LYS A 11 -3.28 13.48 -12.11
C LYS A 11 -3.21 14.82 -11.42
N THR A 12 -3.95 15.03 -10.34
CA THR A 12 -3.97 16.30 -9.61
C THR A 12 -4.05 16.06 -8.10
N GLU A 13 -3.52 17.00 -7.31
CA GLU A 13 -3.60 16.92 -5.84
C GLU A 13 -5.05 17.02 -5.35
N LYS A 14 -5.92 17.73 -6.08
CA LYS A 14 -7.33 17.91 -5.71
C LYS A 14 -8.10 16.59 -5.66
N THR A 15 -7.75 15.65 -6.54
CA THR A 15 -8.40 14.34 -6.68
C THR A 15 -7.70 13.25 -5.88
N LEU A 16 -6.61 13.57 -5.19
CA LEU A 16 -5.75 12.58 -4.55
C LEU A 16 -6.42 11.92 -3.32
N LEU A 17 -7.25 12.68 -2.60
CA LEU A 17 -8.01 12.16 -1.46
C LEU A 17 -9.08 11.15 -1.90
N GLU A 18 -9.65 11.32 -3.09
CA GLU A 18 -10.64 10.39 -3.65
C GLU A 18 -10.07 8.99 -3.84
N VAL A 19 -8.74 8.84 -3.94
CA VAL A 19 -8.08 7.52 -3.96
C VAL A 19 -8.37 6.76 -2.67
N LEU A 20 -8.36 7.42 -1.51
CA LEU A 20 -8.66 6.78 -0.23
C LEU A 20 -10.12 6.38 -0.15
N ASP A 21 -11.02 7.21 -0.64
CA ASP A 21 -12.46 6.91 -0.70
C ASP A 21 -12.72 5.66 -1.55
N LYS A 22 -11.97 5.47 -2.65
CA LYS A 22 -12.06 4.26 -3.47
C LYS A 22 -11.53 3.00 -2.77
N CYS A 23 -10.58 3.17 -1.86
CA CYS A 23 -10.00 2.07 -1.08
C CYS A 23 -10.77 1.78 0.22
N GLU A 24 -11.74 2.62 0.60
CA GLU A 24 -12.42 2.56 1.91
C GLU A 24 -13.04 1.18 2.19
N VAL A 25 -13.65 0.56 1.17
CA VAL A 25 -14.24 -0.78 1.32
C VAL A 25 -13.20 -1.83 1.69
N ASP A 26 -12.02 -1.77 1.07
CA ASP A 26 -10.94 -2.73 1.33
C ASP A 26 -10.26 -2.43 2.67
N PHE A 27 -10.09 -1.15 3.01
CA PHE A 27 -9.59 -0.73 4.33
C PHE A 27 -10.50 -1.24 5.45
N ASN A 28 -11.80 -1.03 5.33
CA ASN A 28 -12.78 -1.48 6.32
C ASN A 28 -12.79 -3.00 6.48
N LYS A 29 -12.64 -3.77 5.39
CA LYS A 29 -12.51 -5.24 5.47
C LYS A 29 -11.23 -5.67 6.19
N ILE A 30 -10.10 -5.01 5.89
CA ILE A 30 -8.83 -5.30 6.55
C ILE A 30 -8.93 -4.97 8.05
N ASP A 31 -9.53 -3.84 8.40
CA ASP A 31 -9.70 -3.41 9.79
C ASP A 31 -10.64 -4.36 10.55
N TYR A 32 -11.75 -4.78 9.93
CA TYR A 32 -12.65 -5.79 10.49
C TYR A 32 -11.90 -7.08 10.85
N TRP A 33 -11.14 -7.65 9.91
CA TRP A 33 -10.38 -8.89 10.17
C TRP A 33 -9.21 -8.70 11.13
N SER A 34 -8.67 -7.48 11.20
CA SER A 34 -7.65 -7.09 12.20
C SER A 34 -8.22 -7.13 13.62
N GLU A 35 -9.41 -6.58 13.82
CA GLU A 35 -10.10 -6.57 15.10
C GLU A 35 -10.57 -7.96 15.49
N TRP A 36 -11.19 -8.68 14.54
CA TRP A 36 -11.70 -10.02 14.79
C TRP A 36 -10.60 -10.99 15.22
N ARG A 37 -9.39 -10.87 14.66
CA ARG A 37 -8.23 -11.67 15.09
C ARG A 37 -7.87 -11.43 16.56
N LYS A 38 -7.99 -10.20 17.06
CA LYS A 38 -7.72 -9.88 18.48
C LYS A 38 -8.69 -10.62 19.42
N GLN A 39 -9.83 -11.11 18.90
CA GLN A 39 -10.88 -11.80 19.64
C GLN A 39 -10.81 -13.34 19.54
N ASN A 40 -9.68 -13.92 19.14
CA ASN A 40 -9.42 -15.38 19.02
C ASN A 40 -10.14 -16.10 17.85
N LEU A 41 -9.86 -15.68 16.60
CA LEU A 41 -10.27 -16.37 15.35
C LEU A 41 -9.68 -17.80 15.19
N THR A 42 -8.90 -18.32 16.13
CA THR A 42 -8.05 -19.51 15.91
C THR A 42 -8.80 -20.83 15.77
N ASP A 43 -10.11 -20.84 16.03
CA ASP A 43 -10.84 -22.08 16.32
C ASP A 43 -11.87 -22.48 15.23
N ASN A 44 -12.04 -21.67 14.18
CA ASN A 44 -12.97 -21.97 13.09
C ASN A 44 -12.29 -21.92 11.70
N PRO A 45 -12.01 -23.08 11.08
CA PRO A 45 -11.41 -23.17 9.74
C PRO A 45 -12.21 -22.50 8.62
N GLU A 46 -13.54 -22.49 8.70
CA GLU A 46 -14.39 -21.86 7.68
C GLU A 46 -14.25 -20.34 7.72
N GLU A 47 -14.25 -19.75 8.92
CA GLU A 47 -14.03 -18.31 9.11
C GLU A 47 -12.61 -17.90 8.69
N ILE A 48 -11.60 -18.75 8.96
CA ILE A 48 -10.23 -18.52 8.48
C ILE A 48 -10.19 -18.51 6.95
N THR A 49 -10.91 -19.43 6.30
CA THR A 49 -10.97 -19.53 4.83
C THR A 49 -11.67 -18.32 4.22
N LYS A 50 -12.78 -17.88 4.83
CA LYS A 50 -13.50 -16.67 4.44
C LYS A 50 -12.60 -15.44 4.56
N ALA A 51 -11.93 -15.27 5.70
CA ALA A 51 -10.99 -14.19 5.93
C ALA A 51 -9.85 -14.18 4.91
N LEU A 52 -9.29 -15.35 4.59
CA LEU A 52 -8.25 -15.49 3.57
C LEU A 52 -8.72 -15.03 2.18
N ASN A 53 -9.92 -15.41 1.76
CA ASN A 53 -10.47 -15.03 0.47
C ASN A 53 -10.69 -13.51 0.39
N GLU A 54 -11.31 -12.93 1.42
CA GLU A 54 -11.58 -11.49 1.47
C GLU A 54 -10.29 -10.66 1.53
N LEU A 55 -9.35 -11.04 2.39
CA LEU A 55 -8.06 -10.36 2.51
C LEU A 55 -7.20 -10.49 1.25
N SER A 56 -7.23 -11.64 0.57
CA SER A 56 -6.50 -11.82 -0.70
C SER A 56 -7.07 -10.95 -1.80
N GLY A 57 -8.41 -10.79 -1.85
CA GLY A 57 -9.06 -9.85 -2.76
C GLY A 57 -8.63 -8.40 -2.50
N CYS A 58 -8.71 -7.97 -1.23
CA CYS A 58 -8.27 -6.63 -0.83
C CYS A 58 -6.78 -6.40 -1.15
N TYR A 59 -5.93 -7.40 -0.86
CA TYR A 59 -4.50 -7.35 -1.16
C TYR A 59 -4.24 -7.15 -2.66
N GLY A 60 -4.90 -7.93 -3.53
CA GLY A 60 -4.73 -7.81 -4.97
C GLY A 60 -5.16 -6.45 -5.53
N ASP A 61 -6.31 -5.95 -5.07
CA ASP A 61 -6.82 -4.64 -5.48
C ASP A 61 -5.88 -3.52 -4.99
N LEU A 62 -5.54 -3.49 -3.70
CA LEU A 62 -4.67 -2.47 -3.11
C LEU A 62 -3.23 -2.52 -3.65
N LEU A 63 -2.69 -3.70 -4.00
CA LEU A 63 -1.35 -3.83 -4.59
C LEU A 63 -1.27 -3.11 -5.94
N THR A 64 -2.34 -3.20 -6.75
CA THR A 64 -2.43 -2.48 -8.03
C THR A 64 -2.44 -0.98 -7.82
N ILE A 65 -3.21 -0.49 -6.85
CA ILE A 65 -3.27 0.93 -6.49
C ILE A 65 -1.92 1.42 -5.93
N LEU A 66 -1.26 0.60 -5.12
CA LEU A 66 0.07 0.89 -4.57
C LEU A 66 1.11 1.10 -5.68
N ALA A 67 1.10 0.24 -6.70
CA ALA A 67 2.03 0.35 -7.83
C ALA A 67 1.81 1.66 -8.64
N ILE A 68 0.56 2.07 -8.83
CA ILE A 68 0.22 3.36 -9.45
C ILE A 68 0.73 4.51 -8.56
N ALA A 69 0.44 4.45 -7.25
CA ALA A 69 0.85 5.49 -6.30
C ALA A 69 2.38 5.65 -6.25
N GLU A 70 3.13 4.56 -6.30
CA GLU A 70 4.59 4.56 -6.33
C GLU A 70 5.12 5.19 -7.63
N THR A 71 4.57 4.78 -8.77
CA THR A 71 4.96 5.30 -10.08
C THR A 71 4.73 6.81 -10.15
N GLU A 72 3.55 7.28 -9.73
CA GLU A 72 3.23 8.70 -9.74
C GLU A 72 4.07 9.50 -8.74
N LEU A 73 4.32 8.96 -7.54
CA LEU A 73 5.22 9.59 -6.57
C LEU A 73 6.62 9.81 -7.16
N VAL A 74 7.24 8.76 -7.72
CA VAL A 74 8.58 8.84 -8.32
C VAL A 74 8.60 9.82 -9.50
N ASN A 75 7.58 9.78 -10.37
CA ASN A 75 7.48 10.70 -11.50
C ASN A 75 7.37 12.15 -11.07
N ARG A 76 6.57 12.44 -10.04
CA ARG A 76 6.39 13.80 -9.51
C ARG A 76 7.65 14.31 -8.83
N GLU A 77 8.32 13.48 -8.03
CA GLU A 77 9.61 13.82 -7.41
C GLU A 77 10.66 14.13 -8.46
N ALA A 78 10.76 13.31 -9.51
CA ALA A 78 11.71 13.52 -10.60
C ALA A 78 11.43 14.83 -11.37
N ARG A 79 10.16 15.12 -11.66
CA ARG A 79 9.75 16.39 -12.30
C ARG A 79 10.12 17.59 -11.44
N GLN A 80 9.77 17.58 -10.14
CA GLN A 80 10.09 18.71 -9.27
C GLN A 80 11.60 18.88 -9.10
N TYR A 81 12.33 17.78 -8.90
CA TYR A 81 13.78 17.81 -8.82
C TYR A 81 14.41 18.45 -10.06
N ASN A 82 13.93 18.08 -11.26
CA ASN A 82 14.43 18.65 -12.50
C ASN A 82 14.07 20.13 -12.65
N THR A 83 12.85 20.54 -12.29
CA THR A 83 12.44 21.96 -12.29
C THR A 83 13.35 22.79 -11.39
N LEU A 84 13.50 22.40 -10.12
CA LEU A 84 14.34 23.10 -9.16
C LEU A 84 15.83 23.13 -9.58
N LYS A 85 16.31 22.05 -10.20
CA LYS A 85 17.68 21.99 -10.74
C LYS A 85 17.87 22.98 -11.89
N ILE A 86 16.91 23.07 -12.81
CA ILE A 86 16.95 24.01 -13.94
C ILE A 86 16.92 25.45 -13.43
N GLU A 87 16.01 25.76 -12.48
CA GLU A 87 15.93 27.08 -11.84
C GLU A 87 17.28 27.48 -11.20
N TRP A 88 17.88 26.57 -10.43
CA TRP A 88 19.18 26.82 -9.79
C TRP A 88 20.30 27.12 -10.79
N VAL A 89 20.36 26.36 -11.89
CA VAL A 89 21.39 26.54 -12.93
C VAL A 89 21.14 27.84 -13.71
N ASN A 90 19.89 28.20 -13.98
CA ASN A 90 19.51 29.45 -14.65
C ASN A 90 19.84 30.68 -13.81
N GLU A 91 19.88 30.56 -12.48
CA GLU A 91 20.39 31.60 -11.58
C GLU A 91 21.93 31.73 -11.60
N GLY A 92 22.62 30.98 -12.46
CA GLY A 92 24.08 31.00 -12.60
C GLY A 92 24.82 30.32 -11.44
N LYS A 93 24.11 29.58 -10.58
CA LYS A 93 24.69 28.96 -9.40
C LYS A 93 25.31 27.60 -9.72
N SER A 94 26.43 27.29 -9.08
CA SER A 94 27.10 25.99 -9.25
C SER A 94 26.31 24.87 -8.60
N PHE A 95 26.27 23.72 -9.28
CA PHE A 95 25.54 22.53 -8.81
C PHE A 95 26.49 21.61 -8.03
N THR A 96 26.50 21.74 -6.71
CA THR A 96 27.36 20.94 -5.82
C THR A 96 26.59 19.76 -5.20
N THR A 97 27.31 18.82 -4.58
CA THR A 97 26.71 17.67 -3.88
C THR A 97 25.75 18.10 -2.75
N GLN A 98 26.08 19.16 -2.02
CA GLN A 98 25.22 19.69 -0.95
C GLN A 98 23.92 20.28 -1.49
N ILE A 99 24.00 20.99 -2.62
CA ILE A 99 22.83 21.55 -3.31
C ILE A 99 21.95 20.44 -3.86
N ASN A 100 22.55 19.42 -4.48
CA ASN A 100 21.81 18.24 -4.96
C ASN A 100 20.96 17.60 -3.85
N SER A 101 21.56 17.35 -2.68
CA SER A 101 20.83 16.81 -1.52
C SER A 101 19.71 17.73 -1.03
N SER A 102 19.93 19.06 -1.06
CA SER A 102 18.93 20.05 -0.65
C SER A 102 17.76 20.10 -1.63
N ILE A 103 18.03 20.09 -2.93
CA ILE A 103 16.99 20.07 -3.99
C ILE A 103 16.20 18.77 -3.94
N LYS A 104 16.86 17.62 -3.73
CA LYS A 104 16.15 16.34 -3.53
C LYS A 104 15.18 16.40 -2.35
N LYS A 105 15.62 16.99 -1.23
CA LYS A 105 14.76 17.18 -0.05
C LYS A 105 13.58 18.11 -0.35
N GLN A 106 13.80 19.21 -1.05
CA GLN A 106 12.73 20.14 -1.44
C GLN A 106 11.73 19.49 -2.40
N ALA A 107 12.22 18.78 -3.43
CA ALA A 107 11.37 18.00 -4.34
C ALA A 107 10.53 16.99 -3.57
N SER A 108 11.15 16.26 -2.66
CA SER A 108 10.48 15.32 -1.76
C SER A 108 9.41 15.97 -0.88
N VAL A 109 9.63 17.19 -0.38
CA VAL A 109 8.63 17.93 0.42
C VAL A 109 7.47 18.43 -0.44
N SER A 110 7.73 18.86 -1.67
CA SER A 110 6.69 19.39 -2.57
C SER A 110 5.61 18.36 -2.96
N VAL A 111 5.90 17.07 -2.83
CA VAL A 111 4.99 15.96 -3.17
C VAL A 111 4.46 15.24 -1.93
N ALA A 112 4.42 15.94 -0.79
CA ALA A 112 4.07 15.34 0.51
C ALA A 112 2.74 14.60 0.51
N ASP A 113 1.73 15.12 -0.20
CA ASP A 113 0.40 14.49 -0.27
C ASP A 113 0.44 13.16 -1.04
N TYR A 114 1.14 13.10 -2.17
CA TYR A 114 1.36 11.85 -2.91
C TYR A 114 2.05 10.80 -2.03
N ARG A 115 3.07 11.22 -1.27
CA ARG A 115 3.76 10.33 -0.33
C ARG A 115 2.84 9.85 0.79
N ARG A 116 1.98 10.74 1.32
CA ARG A 116 0.99 10.38 2.34
C ARG A 116 0.06 9.28 1.84
N ILE A 117 -0.52 9.45 0.65
CA ILE A 117 -1.42 8.46 0.05
C ILE A 117 -0.70 7.14 -0.20
N TYR A 118 0.48 7.18 -0.81
CA TYR A 118 1.33 5.99 -1.00
C TYR A 118 1.58 5.26 0.32
N ASN A 119 1.96 5.97 1.38
CA ASN A 119 2.26 5.37 2.67
C ASN A 119 1.05 4.72 3.33
N ILE A 120 -0.14 5.33 3.24
CA ILE A 120 -1.38 4.76 3.78
C ILE A 120 -1.70 3.45 3.05
N ILE A 121 -1.72 3.47 1.72
CA ILE A 121 -2.01 2.26 0.93
C ILE A 121 -0.97 1.18 1.21
N LYS A 122 0.32 1.54 1.26
CA LYS A 122 1.41 0.62 1.60
C LYS A 122 1.22 -0.03 2.97
N ALA A 123 0.77 0.73 3.96
CA ALA A 123 0.48 0.20 5.28
C ALA A 123 -0.63 -0.85 5.23
N TYR A 124 -1.74 -0.57 4.53
CA TYR A 124 -2.85 -1.52 4.39
C TYR A 124 -2.48 -2.77 3.59
N VAL A 125 -1.71 -2.63 2.50
CA VAL A 125 -1.15 -3.78 1.76
C VAL A 125 -0.29 -4.65 2.69
N GLY A 126 0.59 -4.03 3.47
CA GLY A 126 1.44 -4.75 4.43
C GLY A 126 0.66 -5.40 5.57
N THR A 127 -0.44 -4.80 6.02
CA THR A 127 -1.33 -5.41 7.01
C THR A 127 -2.06 -6.61 6.43
N ALA A 128 -2.63 -6.50 5.23
CA ALA A 128 -3.32 -7.59 4.55
C ALA A 128 -2.38 -8.79 4.31
N ASP A 129 -1.16 -8.54 3.81
CA ASP A 129 -0.15 -9.59 3.58
C ASP A 129 0.20 -10.35 4.87
N LYS A 130 0.55 -9.61 5.95
CA LYS A 130 0.80 -10.22 7.26
C LYS A 130 -0.39 -11.02 7.76
N HIS A 131 -1.60 -10.52 7.51
CA HIS A 131 -2.80 -11.21 7.91
C HIS A 131 -2.99 -12.53 7.16
N ILE A 132 -2.81 -12.52 5.84
CA ILE A 132 -2.86 -13.71 4.98
C ILE A 132 -1.83 -14.74 5.44
N ILE A 133 -0.57 -14.35 5.61
CA ILE A 133 0.52 -15.24 6.05
C ILE A 133 0.17 -15.91 7.39
N THR A 134 -0.34 -15.14 8.34
CA THR A 134 -0.72 -15.68 9.66
C THR A 134 -1.85 -16.68 9.55
N LEU A 135 -2.90 -16.36 8.79
CA LEU A 135 -4.08 -17.21 8.63
C LEU A 135 -3.75 -18.50 7.88
N GLN A 136 -2.93 -18.43 6.84
CA GLN A 136 -2.40 -19.60 6.14
C GLN A 136 -1.61 -20.51 7.10
N SER A 137 -0.78 -19.93 7.98
CA SER A 137 -0.06 -20.69 8.99
C SER A 137 -0.98 -21.38 10.01
N ILE A 138 -2.06 -20.71 10.45
CA ILE A 138 -3.07 -21.31 11.34
C ILE A 138 -3.80 -22.44 10.62
N LEU A 139 -4.31 -22.20 9.40
CA LEU A 139 -5.04 -23.20 8.62
C LEU A 139 -4.18 -24.43 8.33
N ASN A 140 -2.90 -24.24 7.99
CA ASN A 140 -1.95 -25.34 7.77
C ASN A 140 -1.69 -26.19 9.02
N ARG A 141 -1.77 -25.60 10.22
CA ARG A 141 -1.68 -26.37 11.48
C ARG A 141 -2.92 -27.23 11.70
N TRP A 142 -4.09 -26.67 11.41
CA TRP A 142 -5.37 -27.41 11.46
C TRP A 142 -5.38 -28.61 10.51
N THR A 143 -4.99 -28.42 9.25
CA THR A 143 -4.98 -29.50 8.26
C THR A 143 -3.95 -30.59 8.56
N LYS A 144 -2.79 -30.24 9.14
CA LYS A 144 -1.78 -31.23 9.59
C LYS A 144 -2.24 -32.02 10.81
N GLY A 145 -2.99 -31.41 11.73
CA GLY A 145 -3.57 -32.10 12.89
C GLY A 145 -4.61 -33.17 12.53
N TYR A 146 -5.26 -33.04 11.38
CA TYR A 146 -6.29 -33.98 10.91
C TYR A 146 -5.72 -35.25 10.22
N ASN A 147 -4.44 -35.25 9.84
CA ASN A 147 -3.82 -36.32 9.04
C ASN A 147 -3.06 -37.39 9.84
N HIS A 148 -3.51 -37.72 11.06
CA HIS A 148 -3.08 -38.97 11.73
C HIS A 148 -4.17 -39.54 12.67
N PRO A 149 -5.06 -40.41 12.19
CA PRO A 149 -5.24 -41.68 12.87
C PRO A 149 -3.98 -42.50 12.53
N GLN A 150 -3.02 -42.57 13.46
CA GLN A 150 -2.06 -43.66 13.41
C GLN A 150 -2.88 -44.94 13.57
N GLY A 151 -3.06 -45.65 12.46
CA GLY A 151 -3.70 -46.96 12.46
C GLY A 151 -2.99 -47.85 13.47
N SER A 152 -3.76 -48.26 14.46
CA SER A 152 -3.51 -49.37 15.39
C SER A 152 -3.32 -50.68 14.65
#